data_AF-A0A9D8SNL3-F1
#
_entry.id   AF-A0A9D8SNL3-F1
#
_cell.length_a   1.000
_cell.length_b   1.000
_cell.length_c   1.000
_cell.angle_alpha   90.00
_cell.angle_beta   90.00
_cell.angle_gamma   90.00
#
_symmetry.space_group_name_H-M   'P 1'
#
loop_
_entity.id
_entity.type
_entity.pdbx_description
1 polymer ?
#
loop_
_entity_poly.entity_id
_entity_poly.type
_entity_poly.pdbx_seq_one_letter_code
_entity_poly.pdbx_strand_id
1 'polypeptide(L)'
;QIGIKRISLPEINIKDIIAKMRENRRVEAAKITSQGERDVTAITKQGEVDAQKIISQGIEDATKITQQADNEAMTITARVHELEPEFYEFWKTMSTIRKTIGARTTLVLKHDNNVFRPLFEMPKWTKTTTATQENIQAVENLLRQETEKTDVPAGNWPPAVAPASAETPAPAETPAPAETPAPAETSAPAIPAPAIPAPAAPAPGGGIQTILGS
;
A
#
# COMPACT_ATOMS: atom_id res chain seq x y z
N GLN A 1 33.32 78.59 2.23
CA GLN A 1 33.88 77.23 2.15
C GLN A 1 34.51 76.89 3.51
N ILE A 2 34.06 75.83 4.15
CA ILE A 2 34.58 75.40 5.46
C ILE A 2 35.63 74.32 5.16
N GLY A 3 36.91 74.68 5.25
CA GLY A 3 38.02 73.75 5.12
C GLY A 3 38.24 73.03 6.45
N ILE A 4 38.07 71.70 6.46
CA ILE A 4 38.34 70.89 7.64
C ILE A 4 39.84 70.98 7.93
N LYS A 5 40.17 71.67 9.02
CA LYS A 5 41.52 71.81 9.55
C LYS A 5 41.96 70.42 10.01
N ARG A 6 43.06 69.90 9.44
CA ARG A 6 43.62 68.59 9.80
C ARG A 6 43.76 68.50 11.32
N ILE A 7 43.03 67.56 11.93
CA ILE A 7 43.17 67.20 13.33
C ILE A 7 44.50 66.46 13.44
N SER A 8 45.53 67.06 14.04
CA SER A 8 46.77 66.35 14.32
C SER A 8 46.52 65.39 15.49
N LEU A 9 46.19 64.14 15.18
CA LEU A 9 46.14 63.08 16.18
C LEU A 9 47.58 62.66 16.51
N PRO A 10 47.97 62.56 17.80
CA PRO A 10 49.29 62.05 18.15
C PRO A 10 49.44 60.61 17.65
N GLU A 11 50.46 60.35 16.83
CA GLU A 11 50.69 59.06 16.14
C GLU A 11 50.77 57.85 17.09
N ILE A 12 51.10 58.09 18.35
CA ILE A 12 51.20 57.08 19.41
C ILE A 12 49.83 56.42 19.68
N ASN A 13 48.73 57.19 19.68
CA ASN A 13 47.40 56.65 20.03
C ASN A 13 46.70 55.96 18.85
N ILE A 14 47.10 56.27 17.61
CA ILE A 14 46.47 55.70 16.40
C ILE A 14 46.70 54.18 16.34
N LYS A 15 47.88 53.70 16.75
CA LYS A 15 48.23 52.27 16.72
C LYS A 15 47.34 51.45 17.66
N ASP A 16 47.08 51.95 18.87
CA ASP A 16 46.25 51.26 19.86
C ASP A 16 44.77 51.23 19.46
N ILE A 17 44.27 52.32 18.89
CA ILE A 17 42.88 52.38 18.38
C ILE A 17 42.71 51.39 17.22
N ILE A 18 43.66 51.34 16.27
CA ILE A 18 43.61 50.38 15.15
C ILE A 18 43.70 48.93 15.67
N ALA A 19 44.55 48.65 16.65
CA ALA A 19 44.64 47.32 17.26
C ALA A 19 43.30 46.90 17.90
N LYS A 20 42.66 47.80 18.65
CA LYS A 20 41.34 47.55 19.24
C LYS A 20 40.24 47.38 18.20
N MET A 21 40.27 48.15 17.11
CA MET A 21 39.33 47.98 15.99
C MET A 21 39.48 46.60 15.32
N ARG A 22 40.71 46.12 15.13
CA ARG A 22 40.97 44.78 14.58
C ARG A 22 40.47 43.68 15.51
N GLU A 23 40.70 43.82 16.82
CA GLU A 23 40.19 42.83 17.78
C GLU A 23 38.66 42.84 17.83
N ASN A 24 38.02 44.01 17.83
CA ASN A 24 36.56 44.10 17.75
C ASN A 24 36.02 43.43 16.48
N ARG A 25 36.65 43.65 15.32
CA ARG A 25 36.29 42.98 14.06
C ARG A 25 36.46 41.46 14.16
N ARG A 26 37.54 41.00 14.81
CA ARG A 26 37.81 39.57 15.01
C ARG A 26 36.76 38.93 15.91
N VAL A 27 36.40 39.59 17.01
CA VAL A 27 35.35 39.16 17.94
C VAL A 27 33.98 39.14 17.25
N GLU A 28 33.66 40.16 16.47
CA GLU A 28 32.41 40.23 15.71
C GLU A 28 32.32 39.11 14.65
N ALA A 29 33.38 38.90 13.87
CA ALA A 29 33.45 37.79 12.93
C ALA A 29 33.29 36.43 13.63
N ALA A 30 34.01 36.21 14.73
CA ALA A 30 33.91 34.98 15.52
C ALA A 30 32.49 34.76 16.07
N LYS A 31 31.81 35.83 16.51
CA LYS A 31 30.41 35.77 16.97
C LYS A 31 29.48 35.35 15.84
N ILE A 32 29.63 35.94 14.65
CA ILE A 32 28.80 35.61 13.47
C ILE A 32 29.02 34.15 13.06
N THR A 33 30.26 33.68 12.99
CA THR A 33 30.58 32.28 12.67
C THR A 33 29.98 31.33 13.70
N SER A 34 30.16 31.62 15.00
CA SER A 34 29.59 30.80 16.07
C SER A 34 28.06 30.77 16.04
N GLN A 35 27.41 31.88 15.67
CA GLN A 35 25.97 31.91 15.51
C GLN A 35 25.53 31.08 14.29
N GLY A 36 26.21 31.23 13.15
CA GLY A 36 25.94 30.43 11.96
C GLY A 36 26.08 28.93 12.21
N GLU A 37 27.12 28.50 12.92
CA GLU A 37 27.31 27.10 13.30
C GLU A 37 26.19 26.57 14.20
N ARG A 38 25.74 27.38 15.16
CA ARG A 38 24.60 27.04 16.03
C ARG A 38 23.31 26.91 15.23
N ASP A 39 23.03 27.86 14.35
CA ASP A 39 21.81 27.89 13.56
C ASP A 39 21.77 26.70 12.59
N VAL A 40 22.88 26.41 11.90
CA VAL A 40 22.99 25.22 11.05
C VAL A 40 22.73 23.96 11.86
N THR A 41 23.38 23.80 13.00
CA THR A 41 23.20 22.62 13.87
C THR A 41 21.77 22.49 14.39
N ALA A 42 21.12 23.61 14.71
CA ALA A 42 19.74 23.62 15.18
C ALA A 42 18.78 23.22 14.05
N ILE A 43 18.96 23.77 12.85
CA ILE A 43 18.12 23.48 11.68
C ILE A 43 18.28 22.03 11.25
N THR A 44 19.51 21.48 11.22
CA THR A 44 19.73 20.09 10.84
C THR A 44 19.10 19.12 11.84
N LYS A 45 19.30 19.35 13.14
CA LYS A 45 18.67 18.53 14.19
C LYS A 45 17.15 18.59 14.14
N GLN A 46 16.59 19.77 13.90
CA GLN A 46 15.15 19.91 13.75
C GLN A 46 14.63 19.14 12.53
N GLY A 47 15.34 19.26 11.40
CA GLY A 47 15.02 18.50 10.19
C GLY A 47 15.09 16.98 10.39
N GLU A 48 16.08 16.48 11.15
CA GLU A 48 16.19 15.06 11.51
C GLU A 48 15.01 14.58 12.37
N VAL A 49 14.62 15.38 13.38
CA VAL A 49 13.46 15.07 14.23
C VAL A 49 12.17 15.05 13.41
N ASP A 50 11.98 16.03 12.52
CA ASP A 50 10.78 16.12 11.69
C ASP A 50 10.72 14.97 10.67
N ALA A 51 11.85 14.62 10.04
CA ALA A 51 11.94 13.47 9.15
C ALA A 51 11.63 12.17 9.89
N GLN A 52 12.21 11.96 11.07
CA GLN A 52 11.95 10.78 11.89
C GLN A 52 10.48 10.71 12.30
N LYS A 53 9.87 11.83 12.66
CA LYS A 53 8.45 11.91 13.00
C LYS A 53 7.55 11.50 11.82
N ILE A 54 7.85 11.98 10.61
CA ILE A 54 7.10 11.61 9.40
C ILE A 54 7.22 10.12 9.12
N ILE A 55 8.42 9.56 9.22
CA ILE A 55 8.66 8.13 9.01
C ILE A 55 7.90 7.30 10.05
N SER A 56 8.01 7.66 11.34
CA SER A 56 7.31 6.97 12.42
C SER A 56 5.79 7.02 12.20
N GLN A 57 5.23 8.18 11.85
CA GLN A 57 3.80 8.30 11.55
C GLN A 57 3.39 7.43 10.35
N GLY A 58 4.18 7.42 9.28
CA GLY A 58 3.91 6.59 8.11
C GLY A 58 3.93 5.09 8.42
N ILE A 59 4.84 4.64 9.29
CA ILE A 59 4.91 3.25 9.75
C ILE A 59 3.70 2.91 10.63
N GLU A 60 3.32 3.80 11.55
CA GLU A 60 2.14 3.62 12.40
C GLU A 60 0.87 3.50 11.57
N ASP A 61 0.69 4.38 10.58
CA ASP A 61 -0.48 4.38 9.69
C ASP A 61 -0.51 3.11 8.82
N ALA A 62 0.61 2.72 8.22
CA ALA A 62 0.71 1.49 7.44
C ALA A 62 0.42 0.24 8.28
N THR A 63 0.94 0.21 9.51
CA THR A 63 0.69 -0.88 10.46
C THR A 63 -0.78 -0.94 10.83
N LYS A 64 -1.42 0.20 11.09
CA LYS A 64 -2.85 0.28 11.41
C LYS A 64 -3.72 -0.23 10.26
N ILE A 65 -3.43 0.17 9.02
CA ILE A 65 -4.15 -0.30 7.83
C ILE A 65 -4.00 -1.82 7.67
N THR A 66 -2.78 -2.34 7.83
CA THR A 66 -2.52 -3.78 7.73
C THR A 66 -3.25 -4.55 8.82
N GLN A 67 -3.20 -4.08 10.07
CA GLN A 67 -3.93 -4.69 11.19
C GLN A 67 -5.44 -4.68 10.98
N GLN A 68 -6.00 -3.59 10.46
CA GLN A 68 -7.42 -3.52 10.16
C GLN A 68 -7.79 -4.52 9.06
N ALA A 69 -7.02 -4.57 7.98
CA ALA A 69 -7.23 -5.52 6.89
C ALA A 69 -7.12 -6.98 7.37
N ASP A 70 -6.14 -7.28 8.21
CA ASP A 70 -5.96 -8.61 8.81
C ASP A 70 -7.15 -8.97 9.72
N ASN A 71 -7.63 -8.04 10.53
CA ASN A 71 -8.80 -8.26 11.39
C ASN A 71 -10.08 -8.49 10.57
N GLU A 72 -10.31 -7.70 9.53
CA GLU A 72 -11.44 -7.88 8.61
C GLU A 72 -11.35 -9.25 7.91
N ALA A 73 -10.15 -9.64 7.45
CA ALA A 73 -9.92 -10.95 6.84
C ALA A 73 -10.16 -12.10 7.82
N MET A 74 -9.71 -11.98 9.08
CA MET A 74 -9.96 -12.96 10.14
C MET A 74 -11.45 -13.08 10.45
N THR A 75 -12.16 -11.95 10.53
CA THR A 75 -13.60 -11.90 10.79
C THR A 75 -14.40 -12.59 9.68
N ILE A 76 -14.09 -12.28 8.41
CA ILE A 76 -14.73 -12.93 7.26
C ILE A 76 -14.43 -14.43 7.28
N THR A 77 -13.17 -14.79 7.55
CA THR A 77 -12.75 -16.19 7.58
C THR A 77 -13.45 -16.97 8.70
N ALA A 78 -13.56 -16.39 9.89
CA ALA A 78 -14.29 -17.00 11.01
C ALA A 78 -15.76 -17.22 10.65
N ARG A 79 -16.40 -16.23 10.02
CA ARG A 79 -17.80 -16.36 9.56
C ARG A 79 -17.98 -17.47 8.52
N VAL A 80 -17.04 -17.60 7.58
CA VAL A 80 -17.07 -18.69 6.58
C VAL A 80 -16.95 -20.05 7.27
N HIS A 81 -16.02 -20.19 8.23
CA HIS A 81 -15.84 -21.41 9.00
C HIS A 81 -17.09 -21.77 9.83
N GLU A 82 -17.78 -20.79 10.42
CA GLU A 82 -19.04 -21.02 11.14
C GLU A 82 -20.19 -21.50 10.23
N LEU A 83 -20.28 -20.96 9.02
CA LEU A 83 -21.31 -21.35 8.04
C LEU A 83 -21.04 -22.74 7.48
N GLU A 84 -19.79 -23.00 7.08
CA GLU A 84 -19.40 -24.18 6.32
C GLU A 84 -17.90 -24.52 6.54
N PRO A 85 -17.60 -25.39 7.52
CA PRO A 85 -16.23 -25.81 7.84
C PRO A 85 -15.55 -26.59 6.70
N GLU A 86 -16.27 -27.48 6.02
CA GLU A 86 -15.74 -28.39 5.01
C GLU A 86 -15.19 -27.67 3.76
N PHE A 87 -15.86 -26.60 3.34
CA PHE A 87 -15.52 -25.69 2.26
C PHE A 87 -14.33 -24.83 2.64
N TYR A 88 -14.28 -24.33 3.87
CA TYR A 88 -13.14 -23.55 4.34
C TYR A 88 -11.84 -24.37 4.27
N GLU A 89 -11.85 -25.61 4.78
CA GLU A 89 -10.70 -26.51 4.74
C GLU A 89 -10.26 -26.85 3.31
N PHE A 90 -11.23 -27.11 2.43
CA PHE A 90 -10.98 -27.32 1.01
C PHE A 90 -10.32 -26.10 0.35
N TRP A 91 -10.93 -24.91 0.52
CA TRP A 91 -10.44 -23.66 -0.05
C TRP A 91 -9.05 -23.30 0.49
N LYS A 92 -8.82 -23.50 1.79
CA LYS A 92 -7.51 -23.26 2.43
C LYS A 92 -6.44 -24.19 1.87
N THR A 93 -6.77 -25.46 1.68
CA THR A 93 -5.87 -26.44 1.08
C THR A 93 -5.56 -26.08 -0.37
N MET A 94 -6.56 -25.70 -1.16
CA MET A 94 -6.38 -25.24 -2.54
C MET A 94 -5.54 -23.96 -2.65
N SER A 95 -5.78 -22.99 -1.76
CA SER A 95 -5.00 -21.76 -1.68
C SER A 95 -3.54 -22.04 -1.34
N THR A 96 -3.31 -22.99 -0.43
CA THR A 96 -1.95 -23.42 -0.05
C THR A 96 -1.24 -24.12 -1.20
N ILE A 97 -1.91 -25.06 -1.88
CA ILE A 97 -1.37 -25.76 -3.05
C ILE A 97 -1.03 -24.78 -4.17
N ARG A 98 -1.90 -23.79 -4.43
CA ARG A 98 -1.63 -22.73 -5.41
C ARG A 98 -0.38 -21.92 -5.06
N LYS A 99 -0.17 -21.59 -3.78
CA LYS A 99 1.00 -20.82 -3.32
C LYS A 99 2.29 -21.63 -3.38
N THR A 100 2.24 -22.96 -3.21
CA THR A 100 3.42 -23.82 -3.20
C THR A 100 3.82 -24.32 -4.58
N ILE A 101 2.90 -24.41 -5.54
CA ILE A 101 3.20 -24.83 -6.92
C ILE A 101 3.67 -23.62 -7.74
N GLY A 102 4.95 -23.63 -8.14
CA GLY A 102 5.50 -22.65 -9.07
C GLY A 102 5.08 -22.90 -10.52
N ALA A 103 5.16 -21.87 -11.38
CA ALA A 103 4.70 -21.88 -12.76
C ALA A 103 5.32 -22.95 -13.70
N ARG A 104 6.40 -23.64 -13.27
CA ARG A 104 7.10 -24.69 -14.04
C ARG A 104 7.56 -25.84 -13.14
N THR A 105 6.70 -26.33 -12.27
CA THR A 105 7.01 -27.47 -11.39
C THR A 105 6.29 -28.73 -11.88
N THR A 106 7.03 -29.76 -12.26
CA THR A 106 6.49 -31.10 -12.50
C THR A 106 6.35 -31.82 -11.17
N LEU A 107 5.11 -31.97 -10.70
CA LEU A 107 4.80 -32.58 -9.42
C LEU A 107 4.48 -34.07 -9.60
N VAL A 108 5.31 -34.95 -9.01
CA VAL A 108 5.03 -36.39 -8.98
C VAL A 108 4.26 -36.69 -7.70
N LEU A 109 2.94 -36.85 -7.84
CA LEU A 109 2.01 -37.09 -6.74
C LEU A 109 1.76 -38.59 -6.57
N LYS A 110 1.93 -39.09 -5.34
CA LYS A 110 1.42 -40.40 -4.92
C LYS A 110 0.00 -40.22 -4.40
N HIS A 111 -0.95 -41.04 -4.88
CA HIS A 111 -2.39 -40.95 -4.57
C HIS A 111 -2.69 -41.00 -3.05
N ASP A 112 -1.79 -41.56 -2.26
CA ASP A 112 -1.94 -41.81 -0.82
C ASP A 112 -1.73 -40.54 0.03
N ASN A 113 -1.29 -39.43 -0.56
CA ASN A 113 -0.96 -38.23 0.21
C ASN A 113 -2.21 -37.38 0.54
N ASN A 114 -2.56 -37.32 1.83
CA ASN A 114 -3.72 -36.61 2.37
C ASN A 114 -3.81 -35.14 1.91
N VAL A 115 -2.67 -34.48 1.69
CA VAL A 115 -2.60 -33.05 1.35
C VAL A 115 -3.19 -32.74 -0.03
N PHE A 116 -3.20 -33.70 -0.96
CA PHE A 116 -3.70 -33.52 -2.33
C PHE A 116 -5.04 -34.21 -2.59
N ARG A 117 -5.62 -34.87 -1.59
CA ARG A 117 -6.94 -35.52 -1.71
C ARG A 117 -8.03 -34.56 -2.24
N PRO A 118 -8.07 -33.27 -1.84
CA PRO A 118 -9.00 -32.30 -2.42
C PRO A 118 -8.90 -32.08 -3.95
N LEU A 119 -7.81 -32.47 -4.60
CA LEU A 119 -7.68 -32.37 -6.07
C LEU A 119 -8.41 -33.50 -6.81
N PHE A 120 -8.63 -34.64 -6.15
CA PHE A 120 -9.21 -35.85 -6.75
C PHE A 120 -10.65 -36.10 -6.29
N GLU A 121 -11.01 -35.61 -5.08
CA GLU A 121 -12.33 -35.77 -4.50
C GLU A 121 -12.96 -34.40 -4.24
N MET A 122 -14.11 -34.13 -4.84
CA MET A 122 -14.88 -32.93 -4.52
C MET A 122 -15.56 -33.07 -3.15
N PRO A 123 -15.44 -32.08 -2.24
CA PRO A 123 -16.18 -32.08 -0.98
C PRO A 123 -17.68 -31.93 -1.23
N LYS A 124 -18.50 -32.56 -0.38
CA LYS A 124 -19.97 -32.61 -0.51
C LYS A 124 -20.66 -31.46 0.23
N TRP A 125 -20.31 -30.21 -0.11
CA TRP A 125 -20.94 -29.02 0.49
C TRP A 125 -22.29 -28.73 -0.19
N THR A 126 -23.40 -28.90 0.53
CA THR A 126 -24.77 -28.78 -0.03
C THR A 126 -25.68 -27.87 0.79
N LYS A 127 -25.14 -26.94 1.57
CA LYS A 127 -25.96 -25.94 2.27
C LYS A 127 -26.46 -24.88 1.28
N THR A 128 -27.39 -25.24 0.41
CA THR A 128 -28.32 -24.27 -0.17
C THR A 128 -29.15 -23.76 1.00
N THR A 129 -28.89 -22.52 1.43
CA THR A 129 -29.59 -21.87 2.54
C THR A 129 -31.08 -22.21 2.52
N THR A 130 -31.56 -22.92 3.55
CA THR A 130 -32.98 -23.24 3.75
C THR A 130 -33.87 -21.98 3.65
N ALA A 131 -33.36 -20.80 4.05
CA ALA A 131 -34.07 -19.54 3.91
C ALA A 131 -34.23 -19.06 2.46
N THR A 132 -33.33 -19.40 1.52
CA THR A 132 -33.53 -19.16 0.09
C THR A 132 -34.54 -20.17 -0.46
N GLN A 133 -34.55 -21.40 0.04
CA GLN A 133 -35.53 -22.42 -0.33
C GLN A 133 -36.95 -22.01 0.11
N GLU A 134 -37.13 -21.56 1.36
CA GLU A 134 -38.41 -21.05 1.87
C GLU A 134 -38.86 -19.79 1.14
N ASN A 135 -37.95 -18.86 0.84
CA ASN A 135 -38.29 -17.66 0.08
C ASN A 135 -38.65 -17.97 -1.38
N ILE A 136 -37.97 -18.92 -2.03
CA ILE A 136 -38.34 -19.39 -3.38
C ILE A 136 -39.73 -20.05 -3.34
N GLN A 137 -40.01 -20.87 -2.34
CA GLN A 137 -41.32 -21.51 -2.16
C GLN A 137 -42.41 -20.50 -1.79
N ALA A 138 -42.09 -19.46 -1.00
CA ALA A 138 -43.02 -18.39 -0.66
C ALA A 138 -43.37 -17.54 -1.89
N VAL A 139 -42.38 -17.24 -2.74
CA VAL A 139 -42.61 -16.57 -4.03
C VAL A 139 -43.45 -17.46 -4.96
N GLU A 140 -43.16 -18.75 -5.07
CA GLU A 140 -43.98 -19.69 -5.87
C GLU A 140 -45.44 -19.75 -5.38
N ASN A 141 -45.63 -19.77 -4.06
CA ASN A 141 -46.96 -19.76 -3.45
C ASN A 141 -47.68 -18.41 -3.67
N LEU A 142 -46.97 -17.28 -3.68
CA LEU A 142 -47.54 -15.97 -4.05
C LEU A 142 -47.94 -15.93 -5.53
N LEU A 143 -47.10 -16.41 -6.45
CA LEU A 143 -47.44 -16.46 -7.88
C LEU A 143 -48.63 -17.39 -8.16
N ARG A 144 -48.78 -18.50 -7.42
CA ARG A 144 -49.99 -19.33 -7.49
C ARG A 144 -51.24 -18.59 -7.00
N GLN A 145 -51.16 -17.85 -5.89
CA GLN A 145 -52.28 -17.03 -5.43
C GLN A 145 -52.66 -15.92 -6.43
N GLU A 146 -51.69 -15.36 -7.15
CA GLU A 146 -51.94 -14.33 -8.16
C GLU A 146 -52.58 -14.92 -9.42
N THR A 147 -52.13 -16.10 -9.87
CA THR A 147 -52.70 -16.81 -11.04
C THR A 147 -54.06 -17.45 -10.77
N GLU A 148 -54.42 -17.69 -9.50
CA GLU A 148 -55.77 -18.12 -9.10
C GLU A 148 -56.77 -16.95 -9.03
N LYS A 149 -56.29 -15.70 -8.95
CA LYS A 149 -57.14 -14.50 -8.83
C LYS A 149 -57.39 -13.75 -10.14
N THR A 150 -56.62 -14.02 -11.19
CA THR A 150 -56.92 -13.57 -12.55
C THR A 150 -57.61 -14.67 -13.35
N ASP A 151 -58.93 -14.63 -13.33
CA ASP A 151 -59.82 -15.30 -14.27
C ASP A 151 -59.55 -14.77 -15.69
N VAL A 152 -58.56 -15.34 -16.38
CA VAL A 152 -58.41 -15.22 -17.83
C VAL A 152 -58.58 -16.64 -18.41
N PRO A 153 -59.70 -16.92 -19.07
CA PRO A 153 -59.97 -18.26 -19.60
C PRO A 153 -58.92 -18.63 -20.65
N ALA A 154 -58.41 -19.85 -20.53
CA ALA A 154 -57.51 -20.49 -21.48
C ALA A 154 -58.14 -20.47 -22.88
N GLY A 155 -57.74 -19.52 -23.73
CA GLY A 155 -58.38 -19.40 -25.04
C GLY A 155 -57.76 -18.47 -26.07
N ASN A 156 -56.91 -17.50 -25.73
CA ASN A 156 -56.37 -16.62 -26.77
C ASN A 156 -55.00 -16.01 -26.43
N TRP A 157 -53.94 -16.77 -26.67
CA TRP A 157 -52.59 -16.19 -26.76
C TRP A 157 -52.42 -15.55 -28.15
N PRO A 158 -51.92 -14.31 -28.27
CA PRO A 158 -51.54 -13.78 -29.57
C PRO A 158 -50.40 -14.66 -30.14
N PRO A 159 -50.40 -14.95 -31.46
CA PRO A 159 -49.37 -15.79 -32.05
C PRO A 159 -47.99 -15.16 -31.88
N ALA A 160 -46.98 -16.01 -31.65
CA ALA A 160 -45.59 -15.62 -31.54
C ALA A 160 -45.15 -14.80 -32.75
N VAL A 161 -44.77 -13.55 -32.53
CA VAL A 161 -44.04 -12.76 -33.52
C VAL A 161 -42.67 -13.42 -33.66
N ALA A 162 -42.41 -14.04 -34.81
CA ALA A 162 -41.08 -14.54 -35.13
C ALA A 162 -40.08 -13.37 -35.03
N PRO A 163 -38.92 -13.52 -34.37
CA PRO A 163 -37.89 -12.52 -34.47
C PRO A 163 -37.45 -12.46 -35.94
N ALA A 164 -37.72 -11.32 -36.57
CA ALA A 164 -37.17 -11.01 -37.87
C ALA A 164 -35.66 -11.24 -37.82
N SER A 165 -35.14 -11.96 -38.82
CA SER A 165 -33.71 -12.03 -39.11
C SER A 165 -33.22 -10.61 -39.39
N ALA A 166 -32.81 -9.90 -38.35
CA ALA A 166 -32.06 -8.66 -38.46
C ALA A 166 -30.58 -9.04 -38.59
N GLU A 167 -30.05 -8.74 -39.77
CA GLU A 167 -28.64 -8.66 -40.14
C GLU A 167 -27.69 -8.41 -38.97
N THR A 168 -26.61 -9.18 -38.95
CA THR A 168 -25.38 -8.87 -38.22
C THR A 168 -24.80 -7.56 -38.78
N PRO A 169 -24.74 -6.45 -38.01
CA PRO A 169 -23.85 -5.37 -38.39
C PRO A 169 -22.42 -5.82 -38.13
N ALA A 170 -21.58 -5.72 -39.16
CA ALA A 170 -20.15 -5.95 -39.15
C ALA A 170 -19.45 -5.20 -38.00
N PRO A 171 -18.30 -5.72 -37.49
CA PRO A 171 -17.59 -5.11 -36.38
C PRO A 171 -17.13 -3.70 -36.74
N ALA A 172 -17.56 -2.71 -35.96
CA ALA A 172 -17.03 -1.37 -36.02
C ALA A 172 -15.52 -1.41 -35.69
N GLU A 173 -14.72 -0.88 -36.61
CA GLU A 173 -13.29 -0.68 -36.47
C GLU A 173 -12.99 0.19 -35.24
N THR A 174 -12.12 -0.31 -34.36
CA THR A 174 -11.47 0.50 -33.32
C THR A 174 -10.46 1.44 -34.00
N PRO A 175 -10.59 2.77 -33.90
CA PRO A 175 -9.56 3.67 -34.39
C PRO A 175 -8.33 3.58 -33.48
N ALA A 176 -7.16 3.49 -34.10
CA ALA A 176 -5.86 3.52 -33.45
C ALA A 176 -5.69 4.77 -32.56
N PRO A 177 -5.05 4.67 -31.37
CA PRO A 177 -4.73 5.84 -30.58
C PRO A 177 -3.68 6.69 -31.30
N ALA A 178 -4.06 7.93 -31.59
CA ALA A 178 -3.20 8.97 -32.15
C ALA A 178 -2.03 9.29 -31.18
N GLU A 179 -0.83 9.36 -31.76
CA GLU A 179 0.33 10.00 -31.15
C GLU A 179 0.01 11.48 -30.85
N THR A 180 0.52 11.99 -29.73
CA THR A 180 0.61 13.42 -29.42
C THR A 180 1.92 13.67 -28.67
N PRO A 181 2.63 14.78 -28.95
CA PRO A 181 4.09 14.81 -28.95
C PRO A 181 4.72 15.21 -27.61
N ALA A 182 6.03 14.96 -27.54
CA ALA A 182 6.93 15.24 -26.44
C ALA A 182 6.85 16.68 -25.87
N PRO A 183 6.97 16.87 -24.55
CA PRO A 183 7.42 18.14 -23.99
C PRO A 183 8.96 18.20 -23.94
N ALA A 184 9.46 19.34 -24.38
CA ALA A 184 10.86 19.70 -24.53
C ALA A 184 11.69 19.59 -23.24
N GLU A 185 12.97 19.32 -23.45
CA GLU A 185 14.04 19.39 -22.46
C GLU A 185 14.08 20.76 -21.75
N THR A 186 14.23 20.74 -20.43
CA THR A 186 14.94 21.80 -19.71
C THR A 186 15.86 21.15 -18.70
N SER A 187 17.14 21.34 -18.98
CA SER A 187 18.30 21.01 -18.18
C SER A 187 18.30 21.79 -16.86
N ALA A 188 18.41 21.08 -15.74
CA ALA A 188 18.89 21.62 -14.46
C ALA A 188 19.69 20.52 -13.73
N PRO A 189 20.83 20.86 -13.09
CA PRO A 189 21.89 19.90 -12.77
C PRO A 189 21.57 19.00 -11.57
N ALA A 190 22.06 17.76 -11.67
CA ALA A 190 21.94 16.70 -10.67
C ALA A 190 22.70 17.02 -9.37
N ILE A 191 22.00 16.99 -8.25
CA ILE A 191 22.58 16.86 -6.90
C ILE A 191 22.69 15.35 -6.62
N PRO A 192 23.85 14.80 -6.24
CA PRO A 192 23.97 13.37 -5.94
C PRO A 192 23.21 13.03 -4.65
N ALA A 193 22.36 12.00 -4.73
CA ALA A 193 21.62 11.45 -3.59
C ALA A 193 22.57 10.85 -2.54
N PRO A 194 22.31 11.02 -1.22
CA PRO A 194 23.06 10.29 -0.20
C PRO A 194 22.73 8.80 -0.25
N ALA A 195 23.76 7.97 -0.17
CA ALA A 195 23.66 6.52 -0.19
C ALA A 195 22.84 6.00 1.01
N ILE A 196 21.81 5.20 0.71
CA ILE A 196 21.07 4.42 1.71
C ILE A 196 21.99 3.27 2.17
N PRO A 197 22.35 3.15 3.46
CA PRO A 197 23.03 1.95 3.94
C PRO A 197 22.05 0.76 3.93
N ALA A 198 22.49 -0.36 3.36
CA ALA A 198 21.75 -1.61 3.32
C ALA A 198 21.44 -2.12 4.76
N PRO A 199 20.31 -2.80 4.99
CA PRO A 199 20.03 -3.42 6.28
C PRO A 199 21.08 -4.49 6.59
N ALA A 200 21.66 -4.42 7.79
CA ALA A 200 22.63 -5.38 8.28
C ALA A 200 22.04 -6.81 8.27
N ALA A 201 22.82 -7.75 7.75
CA ALA A 201 22.52 -9.18 7.82
C ALA A 201 22.43 -9.64 9.29
N PRO A 202 21.54 -10.59 9.63
CA PRO A 202 21.50 -11.17 10.97
C PRO A 202 22.77 -11.98 11.24
N ALA A 203 23.40 -11.74 12.39
CA ALA A 203 24.59 -12.47 12.84
C ALA A 203 24.34 -13.99 12.95
N PRO A 204 25.33 -14.84 12.62
CA PRO A 204 25.20 -16.28 12.77
C PRO A 204 25.09 -16.68 14.25
N GLY A 205 24.25 -17.68 14.50
CA GLY A 205 23.76 -18.09 15.82
C GLY A 205 24.83 -18.28 16.89
N GLY A 206 24.62 -17.59 18.01
CA GLY A 206 25.25 -17.91 19.29
C GLY A 206 24.68 -19.23 19.81
N GLY A 207 25.57 -20.22 19.99
CA GLY A 207 25.24 -21.53 20.49
C GLY A 207 24.54 -21.50 21.85
N ILE A 208 23.50 -22.32 21.97
CA ILE A 208 22.84 -22.61 23.24
C ILE A 208 23.81 -23.47 24.06
N GLN A 209 24.43 -22.89 25.09
CA GLN A 209 25.05 -23.69 26.14
C GLN A 209 23.98 -24.09 27.15
N THR A 210 23.62 -25.37 27.07
CA THR A 210 22.88 -26.11 28.10
C THR A 210 23.68 -26.08 29.40
N ILE A 211 23.20 -25.34 30.40
CA ILE A 211 23.57 -25.53 31.80
C ILE A 211 22.74 -26.69 32.35
N LEU A 212 23.32 -27.90 32.31
CA LEU A 212 22.82 -29.03 33.07
C LEU A 212 23.23 -28.81 34.53
N GLY A 213 22.25 -28.60 35.41
CA GLY A 213 22.49 -28.64 36.84
C GLY A 213 22.77 -30.06 37.28
N SER A 214 23.93 -30.28 37.90
CA SER A 214 24.06 -30.79 39.27
C SER A 214 25.52 -30.75 39.72
#